data_AF-A0A428YZC4-F1
#
_entry.id   AF-A0A428YZC4-F1
#
_cell.length_a   1.000
_cell.length_b   1.000
_cell.length_c   1.000
_cell.angle_alpha   90.00
_cell.angle_beta   90.00
_cell.angle_gamma   90.00
#
_symmetry.space_group_name_H-M   'P 1'
#
loop_
_entity.id
_entity.type
_entity.pdbx_description
1 polymer ?
#
loop_
_entity_poly.entity_id
_entity_poly.type
_entity_poly.pdbx_seq_one_letter_code
_entity_poly.pdbx_strand_id
1 'polypeptide(L)' 'MKKLITAHDIREAHARGELAMSVVLRASIITPEAREVADLLGFTITECDESIPV' A
#
# COMPACT_ATOMS: atom_id res chain seq x y z
N MET A 1 3.03 -8.13 -15.19
CA MET A 1 3.33 -6.68 -15.01
C MET A 1 3.27 -6.39 -13.52
N LYS A 2 4.24 -5.64 -12.96
CA LYS A 2 4.21 -5.27 -11.53
C LYS A 2 3.25 -4.10 -11.33
N LYS A 3 2.50 -4.10 -10.23
CA LYS A 3 1.58 -2.99 -9.88
C LYS A 3 2.38 -1.88 -9.20
N LEU A 4 2.30 -0.65 -9.72
CA LEU A 4 2.90 0.51 -9.06
C LEU A 4 1.88 1.09 -8.08
N ILE A 5 2.29 1.30 -6.84
CA ILE A 5 1.50 1.91 -5.78
C ILE A 5 2.11 3.27 -5.51
N THR A 6 1.33 4.32 -5.73
CA THR A 6 1.76 5.71 -5.61
C THR A 6 1.09 6.40 -4.43
N ALA A 7 1.59 7.58 -4.08
CA ALA A 7 0.92 8.45 -3.12
C ALA A 7 -0.54 8.74 -3.48
N HIS A 8 -0.87 8.81 -4.78
CA HIS A 8 -2.25 8.99 -5.21
C HIS A 8 -3.14 7.82 -4.80
N ASP A 9 -2.68 6.58 -5.01
CA ASP A 9 -3.41 5.37 -4.62
C ASP A 9 -3.72 5.36 -3.11
N ILE A 10 -2.76 5.77 -2.28
CA ILE A 10 -2.95 5.86 -0.82
C ILE A 10 -4.00 6.90 -0.45
N ARG A 11 -3.93 8.10 -1.06
CA ARG A 11 -4.90 9.18 -0.80
C ARG A 11 -6.29 8.80 -1.26
N GLU A 12 -6.40 8.13 -2.40
CA GLU A 12 -7.67 7.62 -2.89
C GLU A 12 -8.25 6.54 -1.98
N ALA A 13 -7.43 5.58 -1.53
CA ALA A 13 -7.88 4.55 -0.59
C ALA A 13 -8.39 5.19 0.71
N HIS A 14 -7.62 6.12 1.26
CA HIS A 14 -8.01 6.89 2.44
C HIS A 14 -9.30 7.70 2.22
N ALA A 15 -9.44 8.36 1.07
CA ALA A 15 -10.64 9.12 0.72
C ALA A 15 -11.88 8.22 0.54
N ARG A 16 -11.69 6.95 0.18
CA ARG A 16 -12.75 5.94 0.15
C ARG A 16 -13.12 5.40 1.54
N GLY A 17 -12.36 5.76 2.57
CA GLY A 17 -12.55 5.31 3.96
C GLY A 17 -11.68 4.11 4.35
N GLU A 18 -10.76 3.67 3.49
CA GLU A 18 -9.80 2.63 3.85
C GLU A 18 -8.73 3.21 4.78
N LEU A 19 -8.30 2.43 5.77
CA LEU A 19 -7.23 2.81 6.70
C LEU A 19 -5.98 1.94 6.53
N ALA A 20 -6.07 0.89 5.72
CA ALA A 20 -4.96 -0.02 5.47
C ALA A 20 -5.03 -0.59 4.05
N MET A 21 -3.88 -0.95 3.49
CA MET A 21 -3.81 -1.75 2.27
C MET A 21 -2.82 -2.88 2.44
N SER A 22 -3.21 -4.07 1.98
CA SER A 22 -2.32 -5.22 1.89
C SER A 22 -1.70 -5.27 0.50
N VAL A 23 -0.37 -5.23 0.43
CA VAL A 23 0.38 -5.17 -0.81
C VAL A 23 1.38 -6.30 -0.90
N VAL A 24 1.34 -7.03 -2.01
CA VAL A 24 2.31 -8.09 -2.29
C VAL A 24 3.55 -7.44 -2.88
N LEU A 25 4.60 -7.22 -2.08
CA LEU A 25 5.85 -6.56 -2.52
C LEU A 25 6.49 -7.25 -3.73
N ARG A 26 6.34 -8.57 -3.83
CA ARG A 26 6.88 -9.34 -4.96
C ARG A 26 6.23 -8.95 -6.29
N ALA A 27 4.95 -8.56 -6.25
CA ALA A 27 4.15 -8.17 -7.41
C ALA A 27 3.95 -6.65 -7.52
N SER A 28 4.34 -5.88 -6.49
CA SER A 28 4.04 -4.45 -6.40
C SER A 28 5.25 -3.62 -6.02
N ILE A 29 5.37 -2.44 -6.61
CA ILE A 29 6.40 -1.45 -6.28
C ILE A 29 5.70 -0.32 -5.56
N ILE A 30 6.16 0.01 -4.35
CA ILE A 30 5.64 1.14 -3.58
C ILE A 30 6.62 2.30 -3.78
N THR A 31 6.13 3.44 -4.26
CA THR A 31 6.98 4.64 -4.37
C THR A 31 7.31 5.17 -2.97
N PRO A 32 8.49 5.81 -2.78
CA PRO A 32 8.83 6.42 -1.49
C PRO A 32 7.75 7.43 -1.05
N GLU A 33 7.24 8.24 -1.98
CA GLU A 33 6.20 9.23 -1.66
C GLU A 33 4.91 8.57 -1.15
N ALA A 34 4.56 7.36 -1.63
CA ALA A 34 3.41 6.62 -1.13
C ALA A 34 3.56 6.25 0.35
N ARG A 35 4.79 5.91 0.75
CA ARG A 35 5.12 5.55 2.12
C ARG A 35 5.07 6.77 3.04
N GLU A 36 5.57 7.92 2.58
CA GLU A 36 5.46 9.19 3.30
C GLU A 36 4.00 9.61 3.50
N VAL A 37 3.16 9.52 2.46
CA VAL A 37 1.74 9.86 2.57
C VAL A 37 0.98 8.88 3.45
N ALA A 38 1.35 7.60 3.41
CA ALA A 38 0.76 6.61 4.30
C ALA A 38 1.03 6.94 5.78
N ASP A 39 2.27 7.30 6.12
CA ASP A 39 2.64 7.73 7.47
C ASP A 39 1.86 8.99 7.90
N LEU A 40 1.82 10.01 7.03
CA LEU A 40 1.11 11.27 7.28
C LEU A 40 -0.41 11.09 7.50
N LEU A 41 -1.03 10.16 6.78
CA LEU A 41 -2.46 9.87 6.88
C LEU A 41 -2.78 8.82 7.96
N GLY A 42 -1.78 8.23 8.61
CA GLY A 42 -1.97 7.07 9.48
C GLY A 42 -2.49 5.84 8.74
N PHE A 43 -2.25 5.76 7.43
CA PHE A 43 -2.67 4.66 6.57
C PHE A 43 -1.66 3.51 6.66
N THR A 44 -2.13 2.33 7.04
CA THR A 44 -1.26 1.17 7.29
C THR A 44 -1.01 0.38 5.99
N ILE A 45 0.20 0.43 5.46
CA ILE A 45 0.60 -0.45 4.35
C ILE A 45 1.14 -1.76 4.93
N THR A 46 0.39 -2.84 4.77
CA THR A 46 0.77 -4.19 5.21
C THR A 46 1.40 -4.96 4.06
N GLU A 47 2.57 -5.53 4.28
CA GLU A 47 3.26 -6.34 3.28
C GLU A 47 2.73 -7.78 3.38
N CYS A 48 1.97 -8.23 2.39
CA CYS A 48 1.45 -9.60 2.33
C CYS A 48 2.47 -10.46 1.57
N ASP A 49 3.24 -11.25 2.31
CA ASP A 49 4.06 -12.29 1.71
C ASP A 49 3.16 -13.52 1.50
N GLU A 50 2.95 -13.91 0.24
CA GLU A 50 2.11 -15.06 -0.14
C GLU A 50 2.71 -16.42 0.32
N SER A 51 3.70 -16.41 1.23
CA SER A 51 4.36 -17.59 1.77
C SER A 51 3.78 -18.08 3.11
N ILE A 52 2.60 -17.62 3.53
CA ILE A 52 1.89 -18.23 4.66
C ILE A 52 0.74 -19.10 4.14
N PRO A 53 0.97 -20.39 3.85
CA PRO A 53 -0.14 -21.33 3.70
C PRO A 53 -0.80 -21.49 5.06
N VAL A 54 -2.11 -21.23 5.13
CA VAL A 54 -2.97 -21.65 6.24
C VAL A 54 -3.43 -23.09 6.05
#